data_AF-A0A9X1ZYW0-F1
#
_entry.id   AF-A0A9X1ZYW0-F1
#
_cell.length_a   1.000
_cell.length_b   1.000
_cell.length_c   1.000
_cell.angle_alpha   90.00
_cell.angle_beta   90.00
_cell.angle_gamma   90.00
#
_symmetry.space_group_name_H-M   'P 1'
#
loop_
_entity.id
_entity.type
_entity.pdbx_description
1 polymer ?
#
loop_
_entity_poly.entity_id
_entity_poly.type
_entity_poly.pdbx_seq_one_letter_code
_entity_poly.pdbx_strand_id
1 'polypeptide(L)'
;MKRFHQLFILAQIVLLASIAVTSLAPVQAEVPNEEPEQECRGHEQQEINKELKVHLDFYYELLAEKYAPNEIEKWKEIRSERDLLQKKLKEAKQKGELENGGAIDNEWIEQHKEITDAFNAAIEKRDEEQLRKLLPQLFDHYKKLNDVYKKRLDVVNRT
;
A
#
# COMPACT_ATOMS: atom_id res chain seq x y z
N MET A 1 58.54 32.51 -27.03
CA MET A 1 57.44 31.51 -26.99
C MET A 1 57.03 31.06 -25.58
N LYS A 2 57.94 30.95 -24.59
CA LYS A 2 57.58 30.51 -23.22
C LYS A 2 56.62 31.44 -22.44
N ARG A 3 56.75 32.76 -22.57
CA ARG A 3 55.86 33.73 -21.88
C ARG A 3 54.43 33.76 -22.44
N PHE A 4 54.27 33.53 -23.75
CA PHE A 4 52.95 33.43 -24.39
C PHE A 4 52.22 32.13 -23.99
N HIS A 5 52.94 31.02 -23.83
CA HIS A 5 52.37 29.78 -23.28
C HIS A 5 51.93 29.93 -21.82
N GLN A 6 52.69 30.64 -20.98
CA GLN A 6 52.30 30.89 -19.59
C GLN A 6 51.03 31.76 -19.49
N LEU A 7 50.93 32.79 -20.33
CA LEU A 7 49.72 33.62 -20.40
C LEU A 7 48.51 32.85 -20.95
N PHE A 8 48.72 31.96 -21.91
CA PHE A 8 47.67 31.09 -22.46
C PHE A 8 47.16 30.08 -21.42
N ILE A 9 48.05 29.46 -20.64
CA ILE A 9 47.67 28.52 -19.57
C ILE A 9 46.93 29.26 -18.44
N LEU A 10 47.38 30.46 -18.05
CA LEU A 10 46.69 31.27 -17.04
C LEU A 10 45.29 31.69 -17.53
N ALA A 11 45.14 32.06 -18.80
CA ALA A 11 43.84 32.38 -19.38
C ALA A 11 42.88 31.18 -19.40
N GLN A 12 43.39 29.97 -19.67
CA GLN A 12 42.58 28.74 -19.61
C GLN A 12 42.14 28.39 -18.19
N ILE A 13 42.98 28.61 -17.17
CA ILE A 13 42.63 28.37 -15.77
C ILE A 13 41.54 29.36 -15.32
N VAL A 14 41.63 30.64 -15.71
CA VAL A 14 40.60 31.64 -15.41
C VAL A 14 39.27 31.32 -16.11
N LEU A 15 39.31 30.83 -17.35
CA LEU A 15 38.12 30.41 -18.10
C LEU A 15 37.45 29.17 -17.48
N LEU A 16 38.22 28.20 -16.99
CA LEU A 16 37.66 27.03 -16.30
C LEU A 16 37.07 27.40 -14.93
N ALA A 17 37.66 28.35 -14.23
CA ALA A 17 37.15 28.84 -12.95
C ALA A 17 35.82 29.60 -13.11
N SER A 18 35.60 30.33 -14.21
CA SER A 18 34.34 31.05 -14.43
C SER A 18 33.16 30.13 -14.79
N ILE A 19 33.42 28.96 -15.42
CA ILE A 19 32.38 27.96 -15.71
C ILE A 19 31.93 27.22 -14.43
N ALA A 20 32.81 27.05 -13.45
CA ALA A 20 32.47 26.39 -12.19
C ALA A 20 31.56 27.23 -11.26
N VAL A 21 31.52 28.57 -11.46
CA VAL A 21 30.71 29.47 -10.61
C VAL A 21 29.25 29.55 -11.08
N THR A 22 28.96 29.26 -12.35
CA THR A 22 27.58 29.30 -12.87
C THR A 22 26.77 28.03 -12.61
N SER A 23 27.40 26.91 -12.23
CA SER A 23 26.73 25.64 -11.94
C SER A 23 26.28 25.47 -10.48
N LEU A 24 26.63 26.40 -9.58
CA LEU A 24 26.24 26.39 -8.17
C LEU A 24 25.10 27.35 -7.83
N ALA A 25 24.49 28.02 -8.82
CA ALA A 25 23.27 28.78 -8.59
C ALA A 25 22.14 27.80 -8.29
N PRO A 26 21.47 27.87 -7.12
CA PRO A 26 20.31 27.04 -6.86
C PRO A 26 19.22 27.39 -7.87
N VAL A 27 18.81 26.40 -8.67
CA VAL A 27 17.61 26.49 -9.49
C VAL A 27 16.44 26.62 -8.54
N GLN A 28 15.92 27.83 -8.37
CA GLN A 28 14.61 28.04 -7.77
C GLN A 28 13.58 27.50 -8.77
N ALA A 29 13.13 26.27 -8.56
CA ALA A 29 11.91 25.80 -9.19
C ALA A 29 10.79 26.73 -8.73
N GLU A 30 10.19 27.47 -9.66
CA GLU A 30 8.92 28.16 -9.41
C GLU A 30 7.93 27.10 -8.94
N VAL A 31 7.50 27.23 -7.68
CA VAL A 31 6.42 26.40 -7.13
C VAL A 31 5.19 26.70 -7.98
N PRO A 32 4.64 25.73 -8.73
CA PRO A 32 3.37 25.93 -9.40
C PRO A 32 2.36 26.30 -8.31
N ASN A 33 1.69 27.44 -8.49
CA ASN A 33 0.53 27.78 -7.70
C ASN A 33 -0.56 26.76 -8.07
N GLU A 34 -0.54 25.61 -7.40
CA GLU A 34 -1.61 24.62 -7.46
C GLU A 34 -2.80 25.24 -6.75
N GLU A 35 -3.70 25.84 -7.53
CA GLU A 35 -5.08 25.98 -7.08
C GLU A 35 -5.55 24.60 -6.61
N PRO A 36 -6.19 24.47 -5.44
CA PRO A 36 -6.59 23.17 -4.94
C PRO A 36 -7.60 22.56 -5.90
N GLU A 37 -7.14 21.59 -6.70
CA GLU A 37 -7.99 20.80 -7.57
C GLU A 37 -9.12 20.20 -6.72
N GLN A 38 -10.33 20.55 -7.11
CA GLN A 38 -11.55 20.11 -6.48
C GLN A 38 -11.61 18.57 -6.50
N GLU A 39 -11.69 18.00 -5.30
CA GLU A 39 -11.46 16.61 -4.96
C GLU A 39 -12.43 15.63 -5.67
N CYS A 40 -12.04 15.13 -6.84
CA CYS A 40 -12.64 13.96 -7.51
C CYS A 40 -11.99 12.63 -7.05
N ARG A 41 -11.36 12.59 -5.88
CA ARG A 41 -10.50 11.46 -5.44
C ARG A 41 -11.24 10.17 -5.04
N GLY A 42 -12.57 10.20 -4.95
CA GLY A 42 -13.35 9.07 -4.42
C GLY A 42 -13.46 7.84 -5.34
N HIS A 43 -13.51 8.05 -6.67
CA HIS A 43 -13.70 6.96 -7.64
C HIS A 43 -12.39 6.25 -7.98
N GLU A 44 -11.34 7.02 -8.23
CA GLU A 44 -10.01 6.50 -8.59
C GLU A 44 -9.40 5.66 -7.45
N GLN A 45 -9.51 6.12 -6.19
CA GLN A 45 -9.03 5.37 -5.04
C GLN A 45 -9.75 4.03 -4.83
N GLN A 46 -11.05 3.93 -5.14
CA GLN A 46 -11.79 2.67 -5.03
C GLN A 46 -11.37 1.65 -6.10
N GLU A 47 -11.04 2.11 -7.30
CA GLU A 47 -10.58 1.24 -8.40
C GLU A 47 -9.18 0.71 -8.11
N ILE A 48 -8.26 1.59 -7.70
CA ILE A 48 -6.90 1.22 -7.26
C ILE A 48 -6.95 0.17 -6.13
N ASN A 49 -7.84 0.35 -5.15
CA ASN A 49 -7.98 -0.60 -4.04
C ASN A 49 -8.47 -1.98 -4.48
N LYS A 50 -9.33 -2.06 -5.50
CA LYS A 50 -9.81 -3.34 -6.05
C LYS A 50 -8.72 -4.06 -6.85
N GLU A 51 -8.00 -3.35 -7.69
CA GLU A 51 -6.91 -3.91 -8.48
C GLU A 51 -5.81 -4.45 -7.54
N LEU A 52 -5.39 -3.65 -6.56
CA LEU A 52 -4.39 -4.04 -5.59
C LEU A 52 -4.82 -5.28 -4.77
N LYS A 53 -6.11 -5.39 -4.43
CA LYS A 53 -6.64 -6.58 -3.72
C LYS A 53 -6.36 -7.87 -4.49
N VAL A 54 -6.59 -7.89 -5.81
CA VAL A 54 -6.37 -9.10 -6.62
C VAL A 54 -4.91 -9.53 -6.58
N HIS A 55 -3.99 -8.57 -6.65
CA HIS A 55 -2.55 -8.82 -6.55
C HIS A 55 -2.16 -9.36 -5.18
N LEU A 56 -2.67 -8.76 -4.09
CA LEU A 56 -2.38 -9.22 -2.73
C LEU A 56 -2.96 -10.62 -2.46
N ASP A 57 -4.17 -10.90 -2.93
CA ASP A 57 -4.80 -12.21 -2.76
C ASP A 57 -3.98 -13.32 -3.42
N PHE A 58 -3.48 -13.07 -4.64
CA PHE A 58 -2.59 -14.00 -5.34
C PHE A 58 -1.21 -14.10 -4.69
N TYR A 59 -0.65 -12.98 -4.24
CA TYR A 59 0.63 -12.95 -3.54
C TYR A 59 0.63 -13.80 -2.27
N TYR A 60 -0.42 -13.69 -1.45
CA TYR A 60 -0.57 -14.53 -0.26
C TYR A 60 -0.78 -16.00 -0.59
N GLU A 61 -1.46 -16.32 -1.69
CA GLU A 61 -1.62 -17.70 -2.17
C GLU A 61 -0.27 -18.32 -2.56
N LEU A 62 0.56 -17.61 -3.33
CA LEU A 62 1.91 -18.07 -3.70
C LEU A 62 2.81 -18.28 -2.46
N LEU A 63 2.73 -17.38 -1.49
CA LEU A 63 3.49 -17.52 -0.25
C LEU A 63 2.99 -18.68 0.61
N ALA A 64 1.68 -18.91 0.65
CA ALA A 64 1.11 -20.07 1.33
C ALA A 64 1.55 -21.38 0.67
N GLU A 65 1.57 -21.46 -0.67
CA GLU A 65 2.11 -22.63 -1.40
C GLU A 65 3.54 -22.98 -0.97
N LYS A 66 4.39 -21.97 -0.81
CA LYS A 66 5.77 -22.20 -0.42
C LYS A 66 5.94 -22.50 1.08
N TYR A 67 5.25 -21.76 1.95
CA TYR A 67 5.57 -21.73 3.38
C TYR A 67 4.49 -22.35 4.28
N ALA A 68 3.22 -22.31 3.88
CA ALA A 68 2.11 -22.83 4.67
C ALA A 68 1.09 -23.60 3.78
N PRO A 69 1.50 -24.68 3.09
CA PRO A 69 0.67 -25.31 2.07
C PRO A 69 -0.64 -25.89 2.63
N ASN A 70 -0.64 -26.29 3.90
CA ASN A 70 -1.84 -26.79 4.58
C ASN A 70 -2.89 -25.69 4.83
N GLU A 71 -2.54 -24.41 4.68
CA GLU A 71 -3.44 -23.27 4.90
C GLU A 71 -4.05 -22.72 3.60
N ILE A 72 -3.65 -23.22 2.41
CA ILE A 72 -4.11 -22.67 1.12
C ILE A 72 -5.63 -22.73 0.99
N GLU A 73 -6.22 -23.90 1.24
CA GLU A 73 -7.66 -24.08 1.06
C GLU A 73 -8.45 -23.20 2.03
N LYS A 74 -7.99 -23.10 3.28
CA LYS A 74 -8.53 -22.16 4.26
C LYS A 74 -8.44 -20.71 3.77
N TRP A 75 -7.32 -20.30 3.16
CA TRP A 75 -7.18 -18.95 2.60
C TRP A 75 -8.17 -18.68 1.46
N LYS A 76 -8.34 -19.64 0.54
CA LYS A 76 -9.31 -19.54 -0.56
C LYS A 76 -10.74 -19.39 -0.04
N GLU A 77 -11.11 -20.18 0.96
CA GLU A 77 -12.42 -20.10 1.61
C GLU A 77 -12.64 -18.71 2.25
N ILE A 78 -11.68 -18.23 3.05
CA ILE A 78 -11.76 -16.92 3.71
C ILE A 78 -11.94 -15.80 2.67
N ARG A 79 -11.17 -15.84 1.57
CA ARG A 79 -11.25 -14.83 0.50
C ARG A 79 -12.60 -14.87 -0.22
N SER A 80 -13.06 -16.06 -0.60
CA SER A 80 -14.34 -16.25 -1.28
C SER A 80 -15.51 -15.74 -0.43
N GLU A 81 -15.50 -16.08 0.86
CA GLU A 81 -16.48 -15.59 1.82
C GLU A 81 -16.43 -14.06 1.97
N ARG A 82 -15.23 -13.50 2.08
CA ARG A 82 -15.03 -12.04 2.19
C ARG A 82 -15.63 -11.29 1.00
N ASP A 83 -15.40 -11.77 -0.21
CA ASP A 83 -15.91 -11.15 -1.44
C ASP A 83 -17.45 -11.18 -1.48
N LEU A 84 -18.06 -12.29 -1.07
CA LEU A 84 -19.51 -12.42 -0.95
C LEU A 84 -20.08 -11.47 0.11
N LEU A 85 -19.44 -11.37 1.28
CA LEU A 85 -19.85 -10.48 2.36
C LEU A 85 -19.73 -9.00 1.95
N GLN A 86 -18.63 -8.61 1.32
CA GLN A 86 -18.42 -7.24 0.83
C GLN A 86 -19.46 -6.86 -0.23
N LYS A 87 -19.82 -7.79 -1.13
CA LYS A 87 -20.90 -7.57 -2.10
C LYS A 87 -22.24 -7.33 -1.40
N LYS A 88 -22.62 -8.17 -0.45
CA LYS A 88 -23.86 -8.01 0.34
C LYS A 88 -23.89 -6.69 1.11
N LEU A 89 -22.78 -6.31 1.74
CA LEU A 89 -22.65 -5.03 2.45
C LEU A 89 -22.83 -3.84 1.51
N LYS A 90 -22.26 -3.92 0.31
CA LYS A 90 -22.42 -2.88 -0.72
C LYS A 90 -23.88 -2.76 -1.15
N GLU A 91 -24.57 -3.87 -1.36
CA GLU A 91 -26.00 -3.89 -1.74
C GLU A 91 -26.88 -3.31 -0.63
N ALA A 92 -26.71 -3.75 0.63
CA ALA A 92 -27.45 -3.21 1.77
C ALA A 92 -27.21 -1.70 1.96
N LYS A 93 -25.96 -1.25 1.76
CA LYS A 93 -25.61 0.17 1.78
C LYS A 93 -26.33 0.95 0.67
N GLN A 94 -26.39 0.41 -0.55
CA GLN A 94 -27.10 1.04 -1.67
C GLN A 94 -28.61 1.14 -1.43
N LYS A 95 -29.19 0.20 -0.67
CA LYS A 95 -30.60 0.23 -0.26
C LYS A 95 -30.88 1.16 0.92
N GLY A 96 -29.85 1.74 1.56
CA GLY A 96 -30.00 2.55 2.76
C GLY A 96 -30.27 1.76 4.04
N GLU A 97 -30.09 0.43 4.01
CA GLU A 97 -30.29 -0.47 5.14
C GLU A 97 -29.11 -0.44 6.13
N LEU A 98 -28.00 0.22 5.75
CA LEU A 98 -26.80 0.36 6.56
C LEU A 98 -26.35 1.82 6.63
N GLU A 99 -26.09 2.30 7.85
CA GLU A 99 -25.50 3.62 8.06
C GLU A 99 -24.05 3.70 7.54
N ASN A 100 -23.65 4.92 7.17
CA ASN A 100 -22.28 5.26 6.82
C ASN A 100 -21.42 5.31 8.09
N GLY A 101 -20.57 4.31 8.29
CA GLY A 101 -19.69 4.20 9.47
C GLY A 101 -18.84 2.93 9.45
N GLY A 102 -17.70 2.97 10.14
CA GLY A 102 -16.71 1.87 10.17
C GLY A 102 -17.25 0.65 10.90
N ALA A 103 -17.35 -0.49 10.21
CA ALA A 103 -17.63 -1.78 10.86
C ALA A 103 -16.47 -2.25 11.74
N ILE A 104 -15.27 -1.75 11.41
CA ILE A 104 -14.00 -2.21 11.92
C ILE A 104 -13.64 -1.30 13.08
N ASP A 105 -13.43 -1.90 14.25
CA ASP A 105 -12.96 -1.18 15.44
C ASP A 105 -11.46 -0.88 15.34
N ASN A 106 -11.01 0.05 16.20
CA ASN A 106 -9.60 0.44 16.25
C ASN A 106 -8.69 -0.71 16.70
N GLU A 107 -9.22 -1.68 17.47
CA GLU A 107 -8.45 -2.84 17.92
C GLU A 107 -8.06 -3.72 16.73
N TRP A 108 -9.00 -3.99 15.83
CA TRP A 108 -8.72 -4.74 14.60
C TRP A 108 -7.70 -4.02 13.74
N ILE A 109 -7.82 -2.69 13.59
CA ILE A 109 -6.88 -1.88 12.80
C ILE A 109 -5.45 -1.97 13.36
N GLU A 110 -5.30 -1.85 14.68
CA GLU A 110 -3.98 -1.95 15.31
C GLU A 110 -3.40 -3.36 15.16
N GLN A 111 -4.19 -4.40 15.41
CA GLN A 111 -3.77 -5.79 15.20
C GLN A 111 -3.40 -6.05 13.73
N HIS A 112 -4.15 -5.47 12.78
CA HIS A 112 -3.87 -5.59 11.35
C HIS A 112 -2.50 -4.99 11.02
N LYS A 113 -2.24 -3.79 11.57
CA LYS A 113 -0.97 -3.09 11.40
C LYS A 113 0.18 -3.91 11.97
N GLU A 114 0.09 -4.38 13.21
CA GLU A 114 1.15 -5.18 13.84
C GLU A 114 1.49 -6.44 13.05
N ILE A 115 0.48 -7.21 12.63
CA ILE A 115 0.68 -8.44 11.86
C ILE A 115 1.32 -8.11 10.49
N THR A 116 0.84 -7.06 9.82
CA THR A 116 1.32 -6.68 8.50
C THR A 116 2.76 -6.15 8.56
N ASP A 117 3.11 -5.36 9.57
CA ASP A 117 4.46 -4.88 9.78
C ASP A 117 5.43 -6.04 10.05
N ALA A 118 5.05 -6.98 10.91
CA ALA A 118 5.84 -8.18 11.19
C ALA A 118 6.01 -9.06 9.94
N PHE A 119 4.93 -9.21 9.16
CA PHE A 119 4.95 -9.97 7.92
C PHE A 119 5.85 -9.32 6.88
N ASN A 120 5.76 -8.00 6.68
CA ASN A 120 6.61 -7.27 5.76
C ASN A 120 8.09 -7.35 6.16
N ALA A 121 8.40 -7.24 7.46
CA ALA A 121 9.76 -7.43 7.97
C ALA A 121 10.30 -8.85 7.70
N ALA A 122 9.44 -9.88 7.81
CA ALA A 122 9.82 -11.25 7.49
C ALA A 122 10.06 -11.45 5.97
N ILE A 123 9.26 -10.81 5.12
CA ILE A 123 9.47 -10.81 3.66
C ILE A 123 10.79 -10.13 3.30
N GLU A 124 11.06 -8.94 3.85
CA GLU A 124 12.29 -8.17 3.60
C GLU A 124 13.54 -8.97 3.96
N LYS A 125 13.50 -9.65 5.12
CA LYS A 125 14.60 -10.49 5.61
C LYS A 125 14.66 -11.88 4.99
N ARG A 126 13.65 -12.26 4.18
CA ARG A 126 13.45 -13.62 3.66
C ARG A 126 13.43 -14.67 4.79
N ASP A 127 12.86 -14.32 5.93
CA ASP A 127 12.78 -15.17 7.11
C ASP A 127 11.68 -16.22 6.93
N GLU A 128 12.04 -17.36 6.35
CA GLU A 128 11.09 -18.42 6.04
C GLU A 128 10.39 -18.95 7.30
N GLU A 129 11.09 -19.11 8.42
CA GLU A 129 10.49 -19.62 9.65
C GLU A 129 9.43 -18.67 10.20
N GLN A 130 9.70 -17.37 10.16
CA GLN A 130 8.74 -16.37 10.57
C GLN A 130 7.54 -16.33 9.62
N LEU A 131 7.76 -16.46 8.30
CA LEU A 131 6.67 -16.52 7.31
C LEU A 131 5.76 -17.73 7.53
N ARG A 132 6.30 -18.90 7.86
CA ARG A 132 5.51 -20.10 8.20
C ARG A 132 4.58 -19.87 9.39
N LYS A 133 4.98 -19.02 10.34
CA LYS A 133 4.19 -18.69 11.54
C LYS A 133 3.18 -17.57 11.29
N LEU A 134 3.57 -16.54 10.53
CA LEU A 134 2.76 -15.34 10.31
C LEU A 134 1.64 -15.56 9.29
N LEU A 135 1.83 -16.38 8.25
CA LEU A 135 0.79 -16.64 7.25
C LEU A 135 -0.52 -17.18 7.85
N PRO A 136 -0.50 -18.24 8.70
CA PRO A 136 -1.71 -18.68 9.40
C PRO A 136 -2.36 -17.56 10.23
N GLN A 137 -1.57 -16.75 10.93
CA GLN A 137 -2.07 -15.65 11.77
C GLN A 137 -2.74 -14.56 10.94
N LEU A 138 -2.14 -14.20 9.81
CA LEU A 138 -2.70 -13.24 8.86
C LEU A 138 -4.05 -13.76 8.31
N PHE A 139 -4.14 -15.04 7.96
CA PHE A 139 -5.37 -15.64 7.48
C PHE A 139 -6.46 -15.66 8.56
N ASP A 140 -6.12 -16.07 9.79
CA ASP A 140 -7.06 -16.03 10.91
C ASP A 140 -7.53 -14.60 11.23
N HIS A 141 -6.66 -13.61 11.07
CA HIS A 141 -7.02 -12.21 11.23
C HIS A 141 -8.02 -11.74 10.15
N TYR A 142 -7.85 -12.17 8.90
CA TYR A 142 -8.86 -11.94 7.85
C TYR A 142 -10.16 -12.71 8.07
N LYS A 143 -10.11 -13.91 8.66
CA LYS A 143 -11.31 -14.64 9.07
C LYS A 143 -12.12 -13.85 10.10
N LYS A 144 -11.46 -13.25 11.11
CA LYS A 144 -12.12 -12.35 12.08
C LYS A 144 -12.78 -11.16 11.39
N LEU A 145 -12.17 -10.61 10.34
CA LEU A 145 -12.78 -9.54 9.54
C LEU A 145 -14.09 -10.01 8.87
N ASN A 146 -14.13 -11.23 8.34
CA ASN A 146 -15.37 -11.80 7.81
C ASN A 146 -16.46 -11.90 8.90
N ASP A 147 -16.09 -12.26 10.13
CA ASP A 147 -17.04 -12.31 11.24
C ASP A 147 -17.59 -10.92 11.61
N VAL A 148 -16.76 -9.88 11.52
CA VAL A 148 -17.21 -8.48 11.64
C VAL A 148 -18.23 -8.14 10.55
N TYR A 149 -17.97 -8.52 9.30
CA TYR A 149 -18.91 -8.28 8.19
C TYR A 149 -20.24 -9.05 8.36
N LYS A 150 -20.19 -10.30 8.83
CA LYS A 150 -21.39 -11.09 9.15
C LYS A 150 -22.23 -10.40 10.22
N LYS A 151 -21.61 -10.00 11.34
CA LYS A 151 -22.31 -9.28 12.42
C LYS A 151 -23.00 -8.02 11.91
N ARG A 152 -22.34 -7.28 11.01
CA ARG A 152 -22.94 -6.07 10.42
C ARG A 152 -24.13 -6.39 9.52
N LEU A 153 -24.08 -7.46 8.73
CA LEU A 153 -25.21 -7.90 7.91
C LEU A 153 -26.35 -8.48 8.75
N ASP A 154 -26.06 -9.10 9.90
CA ASP A 154 -27.10 -9.60 10.81
C ASP A 154 -27.97 -8.49 11.39
N VAL A 155 -27.41 -7.29 11.58
CA VAL A 155 -28.20 -6.10 11.98
C VAL A 155 -29.25 -5.77 10.91
N VAL A 156 -28.88 -5.84 9.63
CA VAL A 156 -29.81 -5.60 8.51
C VAL A 156 -30.91 -6.65 8.47
N ASN A 157 -30.57 -7.94 8.61
CA ASN A 157 -31.55 -9.03 8.50
C ASN A 157 -32.55 -9.09 9.67
N ARG A 158 -32.30 -8.37 10.77
CA ARG A 158 -33.17 -8.32 11.96
C ARG A 158 -34.10 -7.09 11.98
N THR A 159 -33.89 -6.14 11.07
CA THR A 159 -34.67 -4.90 10.97
C THR A 159 -35.72 -5.05 9.87
#